data_AF-A0A6B2LJA1-F1
#
_entry.id   AF-A0A6B2LJA1-F1
#
_cell.length_a   1.000
_cell.length_b   1.000
_cell.length_c   1.000
_cell.angle_alpha   90.00
_cell.angle_beta   90.00
_cell.angle_gamma   90.00
#
_symmetry.space_group_name_H-M   'P 1'
#
loop_
_entity.id
_entity.type
_entity.pdbx_description
1 polymer ?
#
loop_
_entity_poly.entity_id
_entity_poly.type
_entity_poly.pdbx_seq_one_letter_code
_entity_poly.pdbx_strand_id
1 'polypeptide(L)'
;MKFLLNNKQFSDFQILIHNNNIYTHKNILASKSLYFQEMFLNDPEKQSWEIENMDIDLDTFSIIMEFIYSGDLNITPQNFEKVNELGLYFKILGLTKFCERKISKMIDSNNFIEIYELSERVNSNYIHQQCILFSKRRHLPDLKDKMKAGYPQLDTHLSRSPFIPQPHKHPSKKRFNPIFLWVISFLVLLFSLIYLTTQ
;
A
#
# COMPACT_ATOMS: atom_id res chain seq x y z
N MET A 1 14.66 -2.17 -9.39
CA MET A 1 15.98 -1.51 -9.26
C MET A 1 16.76 -2.01 -8.04
N LYS A 2 16.38 -3.14 -7.41
CA LYS A 2 16.95 -3.61 -6.13
C LYS A 2 18.48 -3.73 -6.12
N PHE A 3 19.09 -4.17 -7.22
CA PHE A 3 20.56 -4.32 -7.34
C PHE A 3 21.35 -2.99 -7.31
N LEU A 4 20.68 -1.85 -7.48
CA LEU A 4 21.32 -0.53 -7.37
C LEU A 4 21.48 -0.11 -5.91
N LEU A 5 20.60 -0.53 -5.01
CA LEU A 5 20.71 -0.20 -3.58
C LEU A 5 22.03 -0.74 -3.02
N ASN A 6 22.75 0.09 -2.26
CA ASN A 6 24.07 -0.19 -1.71
C ASN A 6 25.17 -0.45 -2.76
N ASN A 7 24.97 -0.03 -4.01
CA ASN A 7 26.03 -0.01 -5.02
C ASN A 7 26.77 1.34 -5.02
N LYS A 8 27.91 1.38 -4.30
CA LYS A 8 28.74 2.59 -4.15
C LYS A 8 29.20 3.19 -5.49
N GLN A 9 29.40 2.39 -6.53
CA GLN A 9 29.93 2.86 -7.81
C GLN A 9 28.97 3.79 -8.54
N PHE A 10 27.66 3.57 -8.39
CA PHE A 10 26.62 4.30 -9.13
C PHE A 10 25.79 5.25 -8.25
N SER A 11 26.08 5.27 -6.95
CA SER A 11 25.35 6.09 -5.98
C SER A 11 25.87 7.52 -5.98
N ASP A 12 24.95 8.49 -5.94
CA ASP A 12 25.21 9.92 -5.85
C ASP A 12 24.80 10.51 -4.47
N PHE A 13 24.34 9.65 -3.56
CA PHE A 13 23.93 10.02 -2.21
C PHE A 13 24.21 8.91 -1.19
N GLN A 14 24.49 9.30 0.05
CA GLN A 14 24.73 8.37 1.16
C GLN A 14 23.89 8.75 2.38
N ILE A 15 23.20 7.76 2.96
CA ILE A 15 22.49 7.92 4.23
C ILE A 15 23.29 7.21 5.33
N LEU A 16 23.53 7.90 6.43
CA LEU A 16 24.25 7.40 7.60
C LEU A 16 23.26 7.17 8.74
N ILE A 17 23.20 5.94 9.26
CA ILE A 17 22.31 5.53 10.35
C ILE A 17 23.08 4.64 11.32
N HIS A 18 23.24 5.05 12.58
CA HIS A 18 23.93 4.25 13.60
C HIS A 18 25.29 3.71 13.13
N ASN A 19 26.13 4.55 12.51
CA ASN A 19 27.42 4.20 11.90
C ASN A 19 27.37 3.27 10.67
N ASN A 20 26.17 2.99 10.14
CA ASN A 20 26.00 2.22 8.91
C ASN A 20 25.79 3.16 7.72
N ASN A 21 26.46 2.84 6.62
CA ASN A 21 26.38 3.61 5.37
C ASN A 21 25.46 2.91 4.38
N ILE A 22 24.43 3.63 3.94
CA ILE A 22 23.50 3.17 2.90
C ILE A 22 23.74 4.01 1.64
N TYR A 23 24.27 3.38 0.60
CA TYR A 23 24.52 4.04 -0.68
C TYR A 23 23.26 4.01 -1.55
N THR A 24 22.85 5.17 -2.05
CA THR A 24 21.55 5.37 -2.70
C THR A 24 21.63 6.42 -3.82
N HIS A 25 20.50 6.66 -4.47
CA HIS A 25 20.36 7.49 -5.66
C HIS A 25 19.32 8.59 -5.41
N LYS A 26 19.69 9.86 -5.55
CA LYS A 26 18.81 11.01 -5.31
C LYS A 26 17.53 10.94 -6.13
N ASN A 27 17.67 10.62 -7.41
CA ASN A 27 16.54 10.55 -8.34
C ASN A 27 15.52 9.47 -7.96
N ILE A 28 15.96 8.29 -7.53
CA ILE A 28 15.08 7.19 -7.10
C ILE A 28 14.35 7.61 -5.82
N LEU A 29 15.08 8.14 -4.83
CA LEU A 29 14.50 8.63 -3.57
C LEU A 29 13.46 9.73 -3.83
N ALA A 30 13.81 10.79 -4.57
CA ALA A 30 12.93 11.90 -4.89
C ALA A 30 11.67 11.47 -5.66
N SER A 31 11.78 10.44 -6.52
CA SER A 31 10.64 9.92 -7.27
C SER A 31 9.61 9.18 -6.41
N LYS A 32 10.01 8.72 -5.21
CA LYS A 32 9.20 7.89 -4.32
C LYS A 32 8.87 8.54 -2.97
N SER A 33 9.52 9.64 -2.64
CA SER A 33 9.42 10.31 -1.35
C SER A 33 9.37 11.82 -1.54
N LEU A 34 8.28 12.44 -1.07
CA LEU A 34 8.19 13.90 -1.06
C LEU A 34 9.19 14.52 -0.09
N TYR A 35 9.52 13.83 1.00
CA TYR A 35 10.54 14.28 1.95
C TYR A 35 11.91 14.42 1.26
N PHE A 36 12.36 13.37 0.58
CA PHE A 36 13.65 13.41 -0.12
C PHE A 36 13.61 14.35 -1.32
N GLN A 37 12.48 14.45 -2.02
CA GLN A 37 12.30 15.44 -3.09
C GLN A 37 12.50 16.87 -2.57
N GLU A 38 11.81 17.24 -1.49
CA GLU A 38 11.96 18.54 -0.83
C GLU A 38 13.41 18.78 -0.38
N MET A 39 14.03 17.76 0.24
CA MET A 39 15.42 17.84 0.70
C MET A 39 16.40 18.15 -0.44
N PHE A 40 16.30 17.47 -1.58
CA PHE A 40 17.21 17.68 -2.72
C PHE A 40 16.90 18.93 -3.53
N LEU A 41 15.65 19.41 -3.53
CA LEU A 41 15.32 20.70 -4.15
C LEU A 41 15.90 21.87 -3.34
N ASN A 42 15.92 21.75 -2.01
CA ASN A 42 16.49 22.76 -1.13
C ASN A 42 18.03 22.76 -1.12
N ASP A 43 18.64 21.57 -1.25
CA ASP A 43 20.10 21.41 -1.32
C ASP A 43 20.50 20.39 -2.40
N PRO A 44 20.61 20.83 -3.67
CA PRO A 44 20.93 19.93 -4.79
C PRO A 44 22.32 19.30 -4.69
N GLU A 45 23.27 20.01 -4.08
CA GLU A 45 24.67 19.58 -3.95
C GLU A 45 24.88 18.60 -2.79
N LYS A 46 23.87 18.39 -1.94
CA LYS A 46 23.95 17.49 -0.77
C LYS A 46 24.38 16.07 -1.13
N GLN A 47 25.53 15.60 -0.66
CA GLN A 47 26.03 14.25 -0.98
C GLN A 47 25.74 13.21 0.10
N SER A 48 25.43 13.64 1.31
CA SER A 48 25.09 12.75 2.40
C SER A 48 24.06 13.34 3.37
N TRP A 49 23.42 12.45 4.12
CA TRP A 49 22.52 12.80 5.21
C TRP A 49 22.67 11.81 6.36
N GLU A 50 22.77 12.35 7.56
CA GLU A 50 22.96 11.58 8.78
C GLU A 50 21.70 11.63 9.64
N ILE A 51 21.27 10.46 10.11
CA ILE A 51 20.15 10.28 11.02
C ILE A 51 20.71 10.07 12.42
N GLU A 52 20.94 11.15 13.16
CA GLU A 52 21.45 11.08 14.54
C GLU A 52 20.33 11.13 15.58
N ASN A 53 19.29 11.95 15.33
CA ASN A 53 18.30 12.32 16.35
C ASN A 53 16.95 11.61 16.19
N MET A 54 16.88 10.58 15.36
CA MET A 54 15.66 9.80 15.20
C MET A 54 15.88 8.38 15.70
N ASP A 55 14.95 7.89 16.51
CA ASP A 55 14.92 6.50 16.99
C ASP A 55 14.45 5.58 15.85
N ILE A 56 15.28 5.48 14.81
CA ILE A 56 15.01 4.70 13.60
C ILE A 56 15.87 3.45 13.60
N ASP A 57 15.26 2.30 13.86
CA ASP A 57 15.98 1.05 13.72
C ASP A 57 16.38 0.78 12.26
N LEU A 58 17.62 0.32 12.09
CA LEU A 58 18.24 0.09 10.78
C LEU A 58 17.45 -0.92 9.93
N ASP A 59 16.83 -1.89 10.59
CA ASP A 59 16.05 -2.95 9.93
C ASP A 59 14.78 -2.40 9.28
N THR A 60 14.01 -1.58 10.01
CA THR A 60 12.82 -0.91 9.50
C THR A 60 13.19 0.07 8.40
N PHE A 61 14.27 0.84 8.56
CA PHE A 61 14.74 1.71 7.48
C PHE A 61 15.15 0.92 6.23
N SER A 62 15.82 -0.23 6.40
CA SER A 62 16.18 -1.12 5.29
C SER A 62 14.94 -1.61 4.54
N ILE A 63 13.87 -1.97 5.25
CA ILE A 63 12.59 -2.35 4.64
C ILE A 63 12.00 -1.21 3.80
N ILE A 64 12.07 0.04 4.28
CA ILE A 64 11.63 1.22 3.53
C ILE A 64 12.44 1.38 2.23
N MET A 65 13.76 1.22 2.33
CA MET A 65 14.65 1.30 1.16
C MET A 65 14.38 0.19 0.14
N GLU A 66 14.12 -1.03 0.59
CA GLU A 66 13.71 -2.12 -0.31
C GLU A 66 12.44 -1.78 -1.08
N PHE A 67 11.45 -1.19 -0.40
CA PHE A 67 10.22 -0.76 -1.06
C PHE A 67 10.45 0.34 -2.10
N ILE A 68 11.26 1.35 -1.77
CA ILE A 68 11.59 2.43 -2.72
C ILE A 68 12.22 1.87 -4.01
N TYR A 69 13.10 0.88 -3.89
CA TYR A 69 13.87 0.33 -5.03
C TYR A 69 13.19 -0.81 -5.78
N SER A 70 12.23 -1.50 -5.16
CA SER A 70 11.58 -2.68 -5.74
C SER A 70 10.07 -2.55 -5.92
N GLY A 71 9.43 -1.63 -5.21
CA GLY A 71 7.97 -1.53 -5.12
C GLY A 71 7.33 -2.64 -4.30
N ASP A 72 8.13 -3.44 -3.61
CA ASP A 72 7.69 -4.55 -2.77
C ASP A 72 8.49 -4.58 -1.45
N LEU A 73 7.91 -5.17 -0.41
CA LEU A 73 8.55 -5.38 0.88
C LEU A 73 7.90 -6.54 1.63
N ASN A 74 8.66 -7.16 2.53
CA ASN A 74 8.14 -8.17 3.44
C ASN A 74 7.51 -7.51 4.67
N ILE A 75 6.19 -7.36 4.66
CA ILE A 75 5.43 -6.76 5.76
C ILE A 75 4.72 -7.84 6.57
N THR A 76 4.70 -7.66 7.88
CA THR A 76 4.04 -8.52 8.86
C THR A 76 3.25 -7.65 9.83
N PRO A 77 2.24 -8.19 10.53
CA PRO A 77 1.52 -7.43 11.57
C PRO A 77 2.46 -6.84 12.63
N GLN A 78 3.57 -7.53 12.94
CA GLN A 78 4.50 -7.15 13.99
C GLN A 78 5.37 -5.95 13.62
N ASN A 79 5.79 -5.82 12.35
CA ASN A 79 6.62 -4.70 11.92
C ASN A 79 5.85 -3.56 11.24
N PHE A 80 4.56 -3.75 10.94
CA PHE A 80 3.77 -2.79 10.18
C PHE A 80 3.69 -1.41 10.83
N GLU A 81 3.51 -1.34 12.15
CA GLU A 81 3.38 -0.08 12.88
C GLU A 81 4.59 0.84 12.65
N LYS A 82 5.80 0.33 12.91
CA LYS A 82 7.07 1.05 12.68
C LYS A 82 7.30 1.40 11.21
N VAL A 83 7.04 0.45 10.30
CA VAL A 83 7.20 0.69 8.85
C VAL A 83 6.23 1.78 8.38
N ASN A 84 5.00 1.80 8.90
CA ASN A 84 4.01 2.80 8.54
C ASN A 84 4.39 4.19 9.09
N GLU A 85 4.87 4.25 10.33
CA GLU A 85 5.36 5.49 10.94
C GLU A 85 6.50 6.12 10.12
N LEU A 86 7.55 5.36 9.80
CA LEU A 86 8.63 5.85 8.95
C LEU A 86 8.14 6.20 7.54
N GLY A 87 7.22 5.40 7.00
CA GLY A 87 6.60 5.67 5.72
C GLY A 87 5.91 7.03 5.66
N LEU A 88 5.17 7.39 6.70
CA LEU A 88 4.52 8.68 6.84
C LEU A 88 5.54 9.80 7.06
N TYR A 89 6.53 9.59 7.92
CA TYR A 89 7.60 10.56 8.20
C TYR A 89 8.36 10.93 6.91
N PHE A 90 8.82 9.93 6.16
CA PHE A 90 9.52 10.13 4.89
C PHE A 90 8.57 10.40 3.72
N LYS A 91 7.26 10.53 3.96
CA LYS A 91 6.25 10.79 2.92
C LYS A 91 6.39 9.85 1.71
N ILE A 92 6.57 8.55 1.97
CA ILE A 92 6.78 7.52 0.93
C ILE A 92 5.47 7.24 0.19
N LEU A 93 5.45 7.51 -1.11
CA LEU A 93 4.27 7.43 -1.93
C LEU A 93 3.76 5.99 -2.05
N GLY A 94 2.53 5.77 -1.62
CA GLY A 94 1.81 4.49 -1.79
C GLY A 94 2.19 3.38 -0.81
N LEU A 95 3.18 3.60 0.08
CA LEU A 95 3.64 2.59 1.04
C LEU A 95 2.54 2.15 2.01
N THR A 96 1.89 3.08 2.71
CA THR A 96 0.81 2.76 3.67
C THR A 96 -0.27 1.90 3.02
N LYS A 97 -0.81 2.35 1.87
CA LYS A 97 -1.84 1.61 1.13
C LYS A 97 -1.37 0.22 0.69
N PHE A 98 -0.09 0.09 0.33
CA PHE A 98 0.49 -1.20 -0.04
C PHE A 98 0.52 -2.16 1.15
N CYS A 99 1.05 -1.69 2.28
CA CYS A 99 1.15 -2.48 3.51
C CYS A 99 -0.24 -2.87 4.04
N GLU A 100 -1.17 -1.91 4.15
CA GLU A 100 -2.55 -2.16 4.58
C GLU A 100 -3.22 -3.27 3.78
N ARG A 101 -3.02 -3.30 2.45
CA ARG A 101 -3.55 -4.36 1.57
C ARG A 101 -2.90 -5.71 1.80
N LYS A 102 -1.60 -5.76 2.12
CA LYS A 102 -0.91 -7.02 2.46
C LYS A 102 -1.39 -7.54 3.81
N ILE A 103 -1.40 -6.70 4.84
CA ILE A 103 -1.88 -7.06 6.20
C ILE A 103 -3.33 -7.56 6.16
N SER A 104 -4.21 -6.86 5.44
CA SER A 104 -5.62 -7.26 5.34
C SER A 104 -5.83 -8.64 4.72
N LYS A 105 -4.92 -9.11 3.85
CA LYS A 105 -4.99 -10.45 3.25
C LYS A 105 -4.52 -11.55 4.21
N MET A 106 -3.82 -11.19 5.28
CA MET A 106 -3.30 -12.12 6.29
C MET A 106 -4.32 -12.39 7.40
N ILE A 107 -5.45 -11.67 7.43
CA ILE A 107 -6.49 -11.84 8.45
C ILE A 107 -7.06 -13.26 8.42
N ASP A 108 -6.98 -13.94 9.55
CA ASP A 108 -7.56 -15.24 9.81
C ASP A 108 -8.17 -15.32 11.22
N SER A 109 -8.69 -16.48 11.62
CA SER A 109 -9.35 -16.67 12.91
C SER A 109 -8.39 -16.62 14.11
N ASN A 110 -7.10 -16.89 13.88
CA ASN A 110 -6.08 -16.99 14.92
C ASN A 110 -5.46 -15.62 15.21
N ASN A 111 -5.31 -14.77 14.19
CA ASN A 111 -4.68 -13.46 14.30
C ASN A 111 -5.65 -12.26 14.24
N PHE A 112 -6.96 -12.52 14.14
CA PHE A 112 -7.97 -11.47 13.99
C PHE A 112 -7.86 -10.36 15.03
N ILE A 113 -7.76 -10.73 16.31
CA ILE A 113 -7.75 -9.79 17.43
C ILE A 113 -6.51 -8.89 17.35
N GLU A 114 -5.34 -9.50 17.13
CA GLU A 114 -4.07 -8.79 16.96
C GLU A 114 -4.14 -7.77 15.81
N ILE A 115 -4.66 -8.19 14.64
CA ILE A 115 -4.76 -7.30 13.47
C ILE A 115 -5.82 -6.20 13.66
N TYR A 116 -6.91 -6.49 14.38
CA TYR A 116 -7.89 -5.48 14.74
C TYR A 116 -7.27 -4.41 15.64
N GLU A 117 -6.59 -4.80 16.72
CA GLU A 117 -5.91 -3.85 17.61
C GLU A 117 -4.82 -3.07 16.88
N LEU A 118 -4.07 -3.73 15.99
CA LEU A 118 -3.10 -3.07 15.12
C LEU A 118 -3.75 -1.97 14.28
N SER A 119 -4.95 -2.20 13.76
CA SER A 119 -5.68 -1.20 12.98
C SER A 119 -6.03 0.04 13.79
N GLU A 120 -6.29 -0.11 15.10
CA GLU A 120 -6.53 1.02 16.01
C GLU A 120 -5.24 1.76 16.31
N ARG A 121 -4.15 1.04 16.65
CA ARG A 121 -2.83 1.65 16.95
C ARG A 121 -2.30 2.49 15.78
N VAL A 122 -2.41 1.96 14.56
CA VAL A 122 -1.96 2.65 13.34
C VAL A 122 -3.03 3.57 12.73
N ASN A 123 -4.20 3.69 13.36
CA ASN A 123 -5.35 4.47 12.89
C ASN A 123 -5.74 4.17 11.42
N SER A 124 -5.72 2.89 11.04
CA SER A 124 -6.06 2.43 9.69
C SER A 124 -7.53 2.04 9.59
N ASN A 125 -8.34 2.97 9.07
CA ASN A 125 -9.74 2.70 8.72
C ASN A 125 -9.89 1.55 7.71
N TYR A 126 -8.92 1.37 6.82
CA TYR A 126 -8.96 0.31 5.82
C TYR A 126 -8.85 -1.07 6.47
N ILE A 127 -7.83 -1.31 7.30
CA ILE A 127 -7.64 -2.60 7.98
C ILE A 127 -8.82 -2.85 8.93
N HIS A 128 -9.25 -1.84 9.68
CA HIS A 128 -10.40 -1.93 10.57
C HIS A 128 -11.65 -2.44 9.82
N GLN A 129 -11.95 -1.85 8.65
CA GLN A 129 -13.06 -2.31 7.82
C GLN A 129 -12.86 -3.74 7.32
N GLN A 130 -11.64 -4.14 6.93
CA GLN A 130 -11.38 -5.52 6.50
C GLN A 130 -11.60 -6.54 7.63
N CYS A 131 -11.25 -6.19 8.87
CA CYS A 131 -11.58 -7.00 10.04
C CYS A 131 -13.11 -7.13 10.22
N ILE A 132 -13.86 -6.03 10.17
CA ILE A 132 -15.34 -6.10 10.26
C ILE A 132 -15.93 -6.98 9.16
N LEU A 133 -15.42 -6.88 7.93
CA LEU A 133 -15.90 -7.72 6.83
C LEU A 133 -15.57 -9.19 7.03
N PHE A 134 -14.39 -9.50 7.58
CA PHE A 134 -13.99 -10.86 7.92
C PHE A 134 -14.91 -11.48 8.98
N SER A 135 -15.20 -10.75 10.07
CA SER A 135 -16.06 -11.26 11.15
C SER A 135 -17.49 -11.54 10.69
N LYS A 136 -18.05 -10.68 9.82
CA LYS A 136 -19.38 -10.86 9.23
C LYS A 136 -19.48 -12.10 8.33
N ARG A 137 -18.46 -12.37 7.51
CA ARG A 137 -18.48 -13.47 6.53
C ARG A 137 -18.41 -14.86 7.17
N ARG A 138 -17.69 -15.01 8.27
CA ARG A 138 -17.44 -16.31 8.91
C ARG A 138 -18.47 -16.67 9.98
N HIS A 139 -19.45 -15.81 10.28
CA HIS A 139 -20.41 -15.99 11.38
C HIS A 139 -19.72 -16.55 12.62
N LEU A 140 -18.79 -15.79 13.21
CA LEU A 140 -18.06 -16.20 14.42
C LEU A 140 -18.77 -15.62 15.65
N PRO A 141 -19.77 -16.30 16.25
CA PRO A 141 -20.37 -15.88 17.53
C PRO A 141 -19.31 -15.82 18.63
N ASP A 142 -18.38 -16.77 18.65
CA ASP A 142 -17.22 -16.82 19.54
C ASP A 142 -16.34 -15.56 19.49
N LEU A 143 -16.22 -14.92 18.32
CA LEU A 143 -15.45 -13.69 18.21
C LEU A 143 -16.20 -12.54 18.85
N LYS A 144 -17.52 -12.43 18.67
CA LYS A 144 -18.32 -11.40 19.36
C LYS A 144 -18.23 -11.55 20.87
N ASP A 145 -18.24 -12.77 21.38
CA ASP A 145 -18.15 -13.02 22.82
C ASP A 145 -16.73 -12.80 23.36
N LYS A 146 -15.67 -13.18 22.61
CA LYS A 146 -14.28 -12.81 22.93
C LYS A 146 -14.04 -11.29 22.84
N MET A 147 -14.66 -10.63 21.86
CA MET A 147 -14.61 -9.17 21.69
C MET A 147 -15.38 -8.46 22.80
N LYS A 148 -16.52 -8.99 23.26
CA LYS A 148 -17.27 -8.48 24.42
C LYS A 148 -16.53 -8.63 25.74
N ALA A 149 -15.91 -9.78 25.96
CA ALA A 149 -15.22 -10.09 27.21
C ALA A 149 -13.86 -9.38 27.34
N GLY A 150 -13.16 -9.13 26.23
CA GLY A 150 -11.86 -8.45 26.23
C GLY A 150 -11.89 -6.97 25.81
N TYR A 151 -12.86 -6.57 24.99
CA TYR A 151 -12.90 -5.25 24.33
C TYR A 151 -14.34 -4.70 24.22
N PRO A 152 -14.98 -4.31 25.34
CA PRO A 152 -16.39 -3.85 25.37
C PRO A 152 -16.68 -2.64 24.47
N GLN A 153 -15.64 -1.88 24.11
CA GLN A 153 -15.71 -0.68 23.26
C GLN A 153 -16.12 -1.06 21.81
N LEU A 154 -15.73 -2.25 21.38
CA LEU A 154 -15.78 -2.76 20.01
C LEU A 154 -17.21 -3.12 19.57
N ASP A 155 -18.04 -3.58 20.51
CA ASP A 155 -19.47 -3.80 20.32
C ASP A 155 -20.21 -2.53 19.89
N THR A 156 -19.79 -1.39 20.45
CA THR A 156 -20.36 -0.07 20.16
C THR A 156 -19.98 0.40 18.76
N HIS A 157 -18.79 0.08 18.26
CA HIS A 157 -18.34 0.42 16.91
C HIS A 157 -18.88 -0.53 15.84
N LEU A 158 -18.98 -1.83 16.12
CA LEU A 158 -19.58 -2.83 15.24
C LEU A 158 -21.08 -2.62 15.02
N SER A 159 -21.79 -2.13 16.04
CA SER A 159 -23.23 -1.83 15.98
C SER A 159 -23.54 -0.49 15.30
N ARG A 160 -22.62 0.48 15.36
CA ARG A 160 -22.78 1.82 14.75
C ARG A 160 -22.26 1.93 13.32
N SER A 161 -21.39 1.01 12.88
CA SER A 161 -20.87 1.03 11.50
C SER A 161 -22.02 0.75 10.51
N PRO A 162 -22.36 1.68 9.60
CA PRO A 162 -23.41 1.44 8.63
C PRO A 162 -23.06 0.19 7.82
N PHE A 163 -24.07 -0.65 7.56
CA PHE A 163 -23.92 -1.77 6.64
C PHE A 163 -23.49 -1.20 5.29
N ILE A 164 -22.19 -1.19 4.99
CA ILE A 164 -21.69 -0.97 3.64
C ILE A 164 -21.96 -2.29 2.92
N PRO A 165 -22.91 -2.33 1.96
CA PRO A 165 -23.09 -3.52 1.16
C PRO A 165 -21.75 -3.84 0.53
N GLN A 166 -21.34 -5.10 0.60
CA GLN A 166 -20.20 -5.56 -0.20
C GLN A 166 -20.44 -5.06 -1.63
N PRO A 167 -19.44 -4.48 -2.33
CA PRO A 167 -19.59 -4.30 -3.75
C PRO A 167 -19.98 -5.67 -4.28
N HIS A 168 -21.19 -5.77 -4.82
CA HIS A 168 -21.63 -6.96 -5.53
C HIS A 168 -20.45 -7.37 -6.38
N LYS A 169 -20.04 -8.64 -6.30
CA LYS A 169 -19.04 -9.18 -7.23
C LYS A 169 -19.45 -8.65 -8.59
N HIS A 170 -18.67 -7.72 -9.15
CA HIS A 170 -18.94 -7.25 -10.49
C HIS A 170 -19.09 -8.53 -11.30
N PRO A 171 -20.19 -8.73 -12.04
CA PRO A 171 -20.32 -9.92 -12.86
C PRO A 171 -19.03 -9.99 -13.65
N SER A 172 -18.33 -11.12 -13.52
CA SER A 172 -17.11 -11.44 -14.26
C SER A 172 -17.21 -10.76 -15.62
N LYS A 173 -16.33 -9.78 -15.90
CA LYS A 173 -16.34 -9.07 -17.18
C LYS A 173 -16.58 -10.11 -18.26
N LYS A 174 -17.77 -10.11 -18.86
CA LYS A 174 -18.05 -11.01 -19.98
C LYS A 174 -16.95 -10.69 -20.97
N ARG A 175 -16.09 -11.67 -21.28
CA ARG A 175 -15.08 -11.53 -22.32
C ARG A 175 -15.81 -10.93 -23.52
N PHE A 176 -15.38 -9.74 -23.93
CA PHE A 176 -15.87 -9.11 -25.15
C PHE A 176 -15.71 -10.14 -26.26
N ASN A 177 -16.82 -10.54 -26.86
CA ASN A 177 -16.82 -11.51 -27.95
C ASN A 177 -16.23 -10.76 -29.15
N PRO A 178 -15.05 -11.15 -29.70
CA PRO A 178 -14.34 -10.35 -30.69
C PRO A 178 -15.20 -10.06 -31.93
N ILE A 179 -16.16 -10.92 -32.25
CA ILE A 179 -17.12 -10.76 -33.35
C ILE A 179 -17.89 -9.42 -33.28
N PHE A 180 -18.19 -8.90 -32.09
CA PHE A 180 -18.99 -7.67 -31.94
C PHE A 180 -18.23 -6.40 -32.36
N LEU A 181 -16.89 -6.40 -32.24
CA LEU A 181 -16.05 -5.30 -32.72
C LEU A 181 -15.92 -5.32 -34.24
N TRP A 182 -15.91 -6.52 -34.87
CA TRP A 182 -15.89 -6.65 -36.32
C TRP A 182 -17.19 -6.17 -36.97
N VAL A 183 -18.35 -6.39 -36.34
CA VAL A 183 -19.63 -5.90 -36.86
C VAL A 183 -19.71 -4.37 -36.84
N ILE A 184 -19.26 -3.73 -35.76
CA ILE A 184 -19.25 -2.27 -35.67
C ILE A 184 -18.26 -1.67 -36.67
N SER A 185 -17.07 -2.25 -36.81
CA SER A 185 -16.08 -1.78 -37.78
C SER A 185 -16.54 -1.98 -39.24
N PHE A 186 -17.23 -3.08 -39.54
CA PHE A 186 -17.81 -3.34 -40.86
C PHE A 186 -18.95 -2.37 -41.20
N LEU A 187 -19.85 -2.08 -40.25
CA LEU A 187 -20.93 -1.11 -40.47
C LEU A 187 -20.40 0.31 -40.71
N VAL A 188 -19.39 0.74 -39.97
CA VAL A 188 -18.76 2.06 -40.18
C VAL A 188 -18.13 2.17 -41.57
N LEU A 189 -17.47 1.11 -42.04
CA LEU A 189 -16.91 1.06 -43.39
C LEU A 189 -18.01 1.05 -44.46
N LEU A 190 -19.12 0.36 -44.24
CA LEU A 190 -20.25 0.32 -45.17
C LEU A 190 -20.94 1.69 -45.29
N PHE A 191 -21.12 2.41 -44.17
CA PHE A 191 -21.62 3.78 -44.19
C PHE A 191 -20.66 4.74 -44.91
N SER A 192 -19.35 4.55 -44.74
CA SER A 192 -18.32 5.36 -45.40
C SER A 192 -18.32 5.14 -46.92
N LEU A 193 -18.47 3.88 -47.36
CA LEU A 193 -18.56 3.49 -48.77
C LEU A 193 -19.84 3.99 -49.43
N ILE A 194 -21.00 3.89 -48.76
CA ILE A 194 -22.26 4.45 -49.27
C ILE A 194 -22.13 5.96 -49.49
N TYR A 195 -21.55 6.68 -48.52
CA TYR A 195 -21.37 8.13 -48.59
C TYR A 195 -20.49 8.55 -49.79
N LEU A 196 -19.42 7.81 -50.07
CA LEU A 196 -18.52 8.05 -51.20
C LEU A 196 -19.14 7.76 -52.57
N THR A 197 -20.15 6.90 -52.66
CA THR A 197 -20.83 6.57 -53.94
C THR A 197 -22.00 7.49 -54.30
N THR A 198 -22.40 8.38 -53.38
CA THR A 198 -23.50 9.34 -53.58
C THR A 198 -23.03 10.78 -53.89
N GLN A 199 -21.75 10.98 -54.17
CA GLN A 199 -21.18 12.17 -54.82
C GLN A 199 -20.63 11.81 -56.19
#